data_AF-A0A528TUL4-F1
#
_entry.id   AF-A0A528TUL4-F1
#
_cell.length_a   1.000
_cell.length_b   1.000
_cell.length_c   1.000
_cell.angle_alpha   90.00
_cell.angle_beta   90.00
_cell.angle_gamma   90.00
#
_symmetry.space_group_name_H-M   'P 1'
#
loop_
_entity.id
_entity.type
_entity.pdbx_description
1 polymer ?
#
loop_
_entity_poly.entity_id
_entity_poly.type
_entity_poly.pdbx_seq_one_letter_code
_entity_poly.pdbx_strand_id
1 'polypeptide(L)'
;MQFETIGWSAITFDVLGRFWPVWVAMAMCLAFSFRFRNKLGLYGELFNTGIGIAGVTICLFWAFTSMFAPVIAPFDPLNQVAAMKDALPGSALPDRNGIYYF
;
A
#
# COMPACT_ATOMS: atom_id res chain seq x y z
N MET A 1 -13.09 -19.77 -19.70
CA MET A 1 -12.36 -19.27 -18.51
C MET A 1 -11.94 -20.47 -17.71
N GLN A 2 -10.64 -20.71 -17.56
CA GLN A 2 -10.13 -21.81 -16.74
C GLN A 2 -10.14 -21.32 -15.29
N PHE A 3 -11.12 -21.76 -14.51
CA PHE A 3 -11.17 -21.50 -13.08
C PHE A 3 -10.17 -22.42 -12.39
N GLU A 4 -8.92 -22.00 -12.38
CA GLU A 4 -7.91 -22.67 -11.56
C GLU A 4 -8.22 -22.34 -10.10
N THR A 5 -8.50 -23.38 -9.29
CA THR A 5 -8.80 -23.19 -7.87
C THR A 5 -7.49 -22.86 -7.15
N ILE A 6 -7.13 -21.58 -7.13
CA ILE A 6 -5.98 -21.07 -6.38
C ILE A 6 -6.29 -21.18 -4.89
N GLY A 7 -5.52 -22.01 -4.18
CA GLY A 7 -5.58 -22.09 -2.73
C GLY A 7 -5.20 -20.75 -2.09
N TRP A 8 -5.65 -20.53 -0.85
CA TRP A 8 -5.34 -19.30 -0.09
C TRP A 8 -3.84 -19.00 0.01
N SER A 9 -3.01 -20.05 0.05
CA SER A 9 -1.55 -19.94 0.09
C SER A 9 -0.98 -19.33 -1.19
N ALA A 10 -1.45 -19.77 -2.36
CA ALA A 10 -1.05 -19.22 -3.64
C ALA A 10 -1.40 -17.73 -3.75
N ILE A 11 -2.60 -17.35 -3.31
CA ILE A 11 -3.03 -15.94 -3.25
C ILE A 11 -2.09 -15.13 -2.36
N THR A 12 -1.71 -15.67 -1.20
CA THR A 12 -0.84 -14.98 -0.26
C THR A 12 0.56 -14.73 -0.85
N PHE A 13 1.14 -15.74 -1.51
CA PHE A 13 2.47 -15.58 -2.14
C PHE A 13 2.43 -14.67 -3.36
N ASP A 14 1.36 -14.72 -4.15
CA ASP A 14 1.19 -13.81 -5.29
C ASP A 14 1.09 -12.35 -4.84
N VAL A 15 0.29 -12.09 -3.79
CA VAL A 15 0.21 -10.77 -3.16
C VAL A 15 1.58 -10.34 -2.64
N LEU A 16 2.29 -11.18 -1.88
CA LEU A 16 3.63 -10.84 -1.37
C LEU A 16 4.63 -10.57 -2.50
N GLY A 17 4.53 -11.30 -3.62
CA GLY A 17 5.35 -11.13 -4.81
C GLY A 17 5.09 -9.81 -5.54
N ARG A 18 3.84 -9.34 -5.59
CA ARG A 18 3.49 -8.03 -6.18
C ARG A 18 4.14 -6.85 -5.44
N PHE A 19 4.43 -7.00 -4.15
CA PHE A 19 5.13 -6.01 -3.33
C PHE A 19 6.65 -5.97 -3.56
N TRP A 20 7.19 -6.68 -4.57
CA TRP A 20 8.62 -6.65 -4.90
C TRP A 20 9.25 -5.24 -4.98
N PRO A 21 8.63 -4.18 -5.57
CA PRO A 21 9.30 -2.88 -5.65
C PRO A 21 9.38 -2.21 -4.27
N VAL A 22 8.42 -2.47 -3.38
CA VAL A 22 8.42 -1.99 -2.00
C VAL A 22 9.52 -2.65 -1.21
N TRP A 23 9.67 -3.98 -1.33
CA TRP A 23 10.75 -4.71 -0.66
C TRP A 23 12.13 -4.20 -1.06
N VAL A 24 12.35 -3.95 -2.36
CA VAL A 24 13.61 -3.42 -2.88
C VAL A 24 13.88 -1.99 -2.38
N ALA A 25 12.89 -1.10 -2.49
CA ALA A 25 13.02 0.29 -2.03
C ALA A 25 13.27 0.37 -0.51
N MET A 26 12.52 -0.42 0.26
CA MET A 26 12.67 -0.48 1.71
C MET A 26 14.03 -1.06 2.12
N ALA A 27 14.49 -2.13 1.48
CA ALA A 27 15.82 -2.69 1.71
C ALA A 27 16.92 -1.66 1.44
N MET A 28 16.81 -0.91 0.34
CA MET A 28 17.76 0.14 0.00
C MET A 28 17.74 1.25 1.06
N CYS A 29 16.58 1.86 1.34
CA CYS A 29 16.49 2.95 2.31
C CYS A 29 16.93 2.53 3.72
N LEU A 30 16.48 1.38 4.22
CA LEU A 30 16.90 0.90 5.53
C LEU A 30 18.40 0.58 5.56
N ALA A 31 18.98 -0.02 4.51
CA ALA A 31 20.42 -0.27 4.44
C ALA A 31 21.23 1.05 4.51
N PHE A 32 20.79 2.08 3.78
CA PHE A 32 21.39 3.42 3.87
C PHE A 32 21.23 4.02 5.27
N SER A 33 20.02 3.98 5.84
CA SER A 33 19.77 4.52 7.19
C SER A 33 20.60 3.82 8.27
N PHE A 34 20.74 2.49 8.19
CA PHE A 34 21.59 1.72 9.11
C PHE A 34 23.08 2.06 8.92
N ARG A 35 23.55 2.17 7.67
CA ARG A 35 24.98 2.48 7.40
C ARG A 35 25.37 3.86 7.91
N PHE A 36 24.48 4.84 7.76
CA PHE A 36 24.76 6.23 8.11
C PHE A 36 24.26 6.64 9.51
N ARG A 37 23.72 5.71 10.31
CA ARG A 37 23.14 6.00 11.64
C ARG A 37 24.05 6.84 12.53
N ASN A 38 25.37 6.57 12.54
CA ASN A 38 26.32 7.28 13.40
C ASN A 38 26.58 8.74 12.96
N LYS A 39 26.18 9.13 11.74
CA LYS A 39 26.36 10.49 11.18
C LYS A 39 25.07 11.31 11.17
N LEU A 40 23.92 10.70 11.44
CA LEU A 40 22.59 11.30 11.29
C LEU A 40 22.05 11.95 12.59
N GLY A 41 22.85 11.97 13.66
CA GLY A 41 22.47 12.59 14.94
C GLY A 41 21.19 11.96 15.53
N LEU A 42 20.20 12.79 15.84
CA LEU A 42 18.90 12.37 16.39
C LEU A 42 18.16 11.35 15.51
N TYR A 43 18.26 11.44 14.18
CA TYR A 43 17.64 10.44 13.30
C TYR A 43 18.33 9.08 13.42
N GLY A 44 19.65 9.06 13.61
CA GLY A 44 20.41 7.85 13.87
C GLY A 44 20.02 7.16 15.19
N GLU A 45 19.61 7.95 16.18
CA GLU A 45 19.18 7.44 17.50
C GLU A 45 17.90 6.60 17.41
N LEU A 46 17.00 6.90 16.46
CA LEU A 46 15.83 6.05 16.21
C LEU A 46 16.23 4.61 15.83
N PHE A 47 17.38 4.43 15.16
CA PHE A 47 17.89 3.13 14.77
C PHE A 47 18.67 2.41 15.89
N ASN A 48 18.85 3.04 17.07
CA ASN A 48 19.45 2.39 18.23
C ASN A 48 18.43 1.59 19.06
N THR A 49 17.13 1.87 18.92
CA THR A 49 16.06 1.17 19.65
C THR A 49 15.22 0.31 18.71
N GLY A 50 14.77 -0.86 19.17
CA GLY A 50 13.89 -1.73 18.37
C GLY A 50 12.56 -1.05 18.00
N ILE A 51 12.04 -0.19 18.87
CA ILE A 51 10.79 0.56 18.64
C ILE A 51 10.97 1.58 17.51
N GLY A 52 12.08 2.32 17.49
CA GLY A 52 12.35 3.28 16.43
C GLY A 52 12.56 2.61 15.07
N ILE A 53 13.27 1.49 15.02
CA ILE A 53 13.42 0.68 13.80
C ILE A 53 12.05 0.20 13.30
N ALA A 54 11.21 -0.35 14.20
CA ALA A 54 9.87 -0.81 13.84
C ALA A 54 9.00 0.33 13.29
N GLY A 55 9.04 1.50 13.95
CA GLY A 55 8.32 2.70 13.53
C GLY A 55 8.76 3.21 12.15
N VAL A 56 10.06 3.32 11.90
CA VAL A 56 10.57 3.73 10.57
C VAL A 56 10.21 2.69 9.51
N THR A 57 10.32 1.40 9.83
CA THR A 57 10.02 0.31 8.90
C THR A 57 8.55 0.33 8.48
N ILE A 58 7.61 0.46 9.42
CA ILE A 58 6.18 0.50 9.09
C ILE A 58 5.81 1.77 8.30
N CYS A 59 6.39 2.93 8.66
CA CYS A 59 6.19 4.17 7.91
C CYS A 59 6.72 4.06 6.47
N LEU A 60 7.94 3.54 6.29
CA LEU A 60 8.53 3.36 4.96
C LEU A 60 7.75 2.34 4.12
N PHE A 61 7.31 1.23 4.73
CA PHE A 61 6.48 0.24 4.05
C PHE A 61 5.23 0.88 3.43
N TRP A 62 4.46 1.64 4.22
CA TRP A 62 3.24 2.28 3.71
C TRP A 62 3.52 3.44 2.75
N ALA A 63 4.58 4.23 2.97
CA ALA A 63 4.98 5.29 2.07
C ALA A 63 5.34 4.76 0.67
N PHE A 64 6.17 3.71 0.60
CA PHE A 64 6.50 3.07 -0.68
C PHE A 64 5.33 2.32 -1.30
N THR A 65 4.48 1.69 -0.49
CA THR A 65 3.25 1.04 -0.99
C THR A 65 2.33 2.04 -1.69
N SER A 66 2.15 3.24 -1.11
CA SER A 66 1.38 4.32 -1.74
C SER A 66 2.04 4.82 -3.04
N MET A 67 3.36 5.02 -3.01
CA MET A 67 4.11 5.49 -4.19
C MET A 67 4.09 4.48 -5.35
N PHE A 68 4.10 3.18 -5.06
CA PHE A 68 4.04 2.10 -6.06
C PHE A 68 2.62 1.54 -6.24
N ALA A 69 1.58 2.22 -5.76
CA ALA A 69 0.19 1.78 -5.88
C ALA A 69 -0.22 1.40 -7.32
N PRO A 70 0.19 2.11 -8.39
CA PRO A 70 -0.16 1.73 -9.77
C PRO A 70 0.37 0.36 -10.21
N VAL A 71 1.42 -0.15 -9.56
CA VAL A 71 2.02 -1.46 -9.87
C VAL A 71 1.45 -2.55 -8.95
N ILE A 72 1.15 -2.20 -7.70
CA ILE A 72 0.77 -3.15 -6.67
C ILE A 72 -0.74 -3.40 -6.66
N ALA A 73 -1.55 -2.37 -6.85
CA ALA A 73 -3.00 -2.45 -6.74
C ALA A 73 -3.62 -3.23 -7.92
N PRO A 74 -4.38 -4.32 -7.67
CA PRO A 74 -5.08 -5.05 -8.73
C PRO A 74 -6.28 -4.30 -9.31
N PHE A 75 -6.83 -3.38 -8.53
CA PHE A 75 -8.04 -2.65 -8.85
C PHE A 75 -7.76 -1.16 -8.74
N ASP A 76 -8.49 -0.38 -9.53
CA ASP A 76 -8.52 1.07 -9.42
C ASP A 76 -9.01 1.46 -8.02
N PRO A 77 -8.59 2.61 -7.46
CA PRO A 77 -9.05 3.01 -6.15
C PRO A 77 -10.58 3.14 -6.18
N LEU A 78 -11.20 2.84 -5.05
CA LEU A 78 -12.64 2.87 -4.94
C LEU A 78 -13.15 4.29 -5.24
N ASN A 79 -13.74 4.49 -6.42
CA ASN A 79 -14.25 5.78 -6.83
C ASN A 79 -15.61 6.02 -6.16
N GLN A 80 -15.57 6.45 -4.90
CA GLN A 80 -16.77 6.83 -4.16
C GLN A 80 -17.14 8.27 -4.51
N VAL A 81 -18.30 8.43 -5.14
CA VAL A 81 -18.90 9.75 -5.33
C VAL A 81 -19.34 10.25 -3.96
N ALA A 82 -18.61 11.19 -3.37
CA ALA A 82 -18.89 11.67 -2.01
C ALA A 82 -20.34 12.18 -1.81
N ALA A 83 -20.95 12.74 -2.87
CA ALA A 83 -22.35 13.16 -2.89
C ALA A 83 -23.36 12.01 -2.78
N MET A 84 -22.92 10.77 -2.99
CA MET A 84 -23.73 9.55 -2.96
C MET A 84 -23.58 8.75 -1.66
N LYS A 85 -22.83 9.25 -0.68
CA LYS A 85 -22.55 8.51 0.57
C LYS A 85 -23.81 8.05 1.30
N ASP A 86 -24.87 8.86 1.27
CA ASP A 86 -26.17 8.59 1.92
C ASP A 86 -27.28 8.29 0.89
N ALA A 87 -26.93 8.17 -0.39
CA ALA A 87 -27.90 7.95 -1.45
C ALA A 87 -28.28 6.46 -1.52
N LEU A 88 -29.58 6.18 -1.67
CA LEU A 88 -30.04 4.81 -1.83
C LEU A 88 -29.52 4.22 -3.16
N PRO A 89 -29.29 2.89 -3.21
CA PRO A 89 -29.00 2.19 -4.46
C PRO A 89 -30.10 2.47 -5.49
N GLY A 90 -29.72 2.77 -6.73
CA GLY A 90 -30.67 3.19 -7.76
C GLY A 90 -30.85 4.71 -7.90
N SER A 91 -30.19 5.52 -7.06
CA SER A 91 -30.15 6.98 -7.22
C SER A 91 -29.36 7.39 -8.47
N ALA A 92 -29.79 8.46 -9.13
CA ALA A 92 -29.15 8.97 -10.36
C ALA A 92 -27.81 9.65 -10.03
N LEU A 93 -26.76 9.34 -10.79
CA LEU A 93 -25.45 10.00 -10.62
C LEU A 93 -25.55 11.52 -10.77
N PRO A 94 -24.81 12.32 -9.97
CA PRO A 94 -24.83 13.78 -10.08
C PRO A 94 -24.37 14.24 -11.47
N ASP A 95 -23.50 13.46 -12.11
CA ASP A 95 -22.97 13.66 -13.46
C ASP A 95 -23.93 13.19 -14.58
N ARG A 96 -25.16 12.76 -14.23
CA ARG A 96 -26.20 12.22 -15.14
C ARG A 96 -25.78 11.05 -16.05
N ASN A 97 -24.59 10.49 -15.86
CA ASN A 97 -24.03 9.46 -16.73
C ASN A 97 -24.35 8.02 -16.29
N GLY A 98 -25.38 7.82 -15.46
CA GLY A 98 -25.78 6.48 -15.04
C GLY A 98 -26.60 6.42 -13.75
N ILE A 99 -26.81 5.19 -13.28
CA ILE A 99 -27.48 4.86 -12.02
C ILE A 99 -26.45 4.29 -11.05
N TYR A 100 -26.57 4.66 -9.77
CA TYR A 100 -25.66 4.17 -8.73
C TYR A 100 -25.91 2.69 -8.45
N TYR A 101 -24.97 1.84 -8.88
CA TYR A 101 -24.94 0.41 -8.62
C TYR A 101 -23.71 0.10 -7.75
N PHE A 102 -23.87 0.26 -6.43
CA PHE A 102 -22.98 -0.16 -5.34
C PHE A 102 -21.46 0.02 -5.50
#